data_AF-A0A167FG34-F1
#
_entry.id   AF-A0A167FG34-F1
#
_cell.length_a   1.000
_cell.length_b   1.000
_cell.length_c   1.000
_cell.angle_alpha   90.00
_cell.angle_beta   90.00
_cell.angle_gamma   90.00
#
_symmetry.space_group_name_H-M   'P 1'
#
loop_
_entity.id
_entity.type
_entity.pdbx_description
1 polymer ?
#
loop_
_entity_poly.entity_id
_entity_poly.type
_entity_poly.pdbx_seq_one_letter_code
_entity_poly.pdbx_strand_id
1 'polypeptide(L)'
;MATKRKLELYQQLFYLPQTRGEYLARLFFRMSRVELAGKAKHTVKQVTFFCCGQRCEEYLMLKLFQHAILEEVRSAPTIDDVVESHPMFLSIALQYVRPEQVSWLRETLCNLVDEIIGQPAFNPVTDRVVIYRAVIKVQRRYTLASPAANRSL
;
A
#
# COMPACT_ATOMS: atom_id res chain seq x y z
N MET A 1 -41.43 20.10 2.58
CA MET A 1 -41.73 19.00 1.63
C MET A 1 -40.60 18.74 0.63
N ALA A 2 -40.02 19.77 0.00
CA ALA A 2 -38.93 19.60 -0.99
C ALA A 2 -37.66 18.90 -0.44
N THR A 3 -37.30 19.14 0.83
CA THR A 3 -36.08 18.57 1.45
C THR A 3 -36.17 17.08 1.73
N LYS A 4 -37.36 16.56 2.10
CA LYS A 4 -37.58 15.12 2.34
C LYS A 4 -37.49 14.32 1.04
N ARG A 5 -38.15 14.81 -0.02
CA ARG A 5 -38.10 14.19 -1.34
C ARG A 5 -36.69 14.20 -1.93
N LYS A 6 -35.91 15.26 -1.69
CA LYS A 6 -34.50 15.33 -2.08
C LYS A 6 -33.67 14.26 -1.34
N LEU A 7 -33.92 14.04 -0.05
CA LEU A 7 -33.23 13.00 0.73
C LEU A 7 -33.56 11.59 0.24
N GLU A 8 -34.83 11.30 -0.03
CA GLU A 8 -35.28 10.00 -0.58
C GLU A 8 -34.64 9.72 -1.95
N LEU A 9 -34.56 10.73 -2.83
CA LEU A 9 -33.89 10.61 -4.11
C LEU A 9 -32.39 10.33 -3.96
N TYR A 10 -31.71 10.95 -3.00
CA TYR A 10 -30.31 10.63 -2.71
C TYR A 10 -30.16 9.21 -2.15
N GLN A 11 -31.05 8.76 -1.28
CA GLN A 11 -31.02 7.38 -0.78
C GLN A 11 -31.18 6.37 -1.91
N GLN A 12 -32.11 6.60 -2.85
CA GLN A 12 -32.26 5.78 -4.05
C GLN A 12 -31.02 5.83 -4.95
N LEU A 13 -30.38 7.00 -5.06
CA LEU A 13 -29.14 7.15 -5.83
C LEU A 13 -27.99 6.37 -5.22
N PHE A 14 -27.81 6.38 -3.89
CA PHE A 14 -26.73 5.63 -3.22
C PHE A 14 -26.99 4.13 -3.17
N TYR A 15 -28.25 3.71 -3.19
CA TYR A 15 -28.64 2.29 -3.26
C TYR A 15 -28.19 1.61 -4.55
N LEU A 16 -28.16 2.34 -5.67
CA LEU A 16 -27.76 1.82 -6.99
C LEU A 16 -26.29 1.39 -7.04
N PRO A 17 -25.30 2.23 -6.67
CA PRO A 17 -23.90 1.83 -6.55
C PRO A 17 -23.67 0.75 -5.49
N GLN A 18 -24.44 0.74 -4.39
CA GLN A 18 -24.35 -0.29 -3.35
C GLN A 18 -24.75 -1.68 -3.88
N THR A 19 -25.79 -1.76 -4.72
CA THR A 19 -26.26 -3.03 -5.30
C THR A 19 -25.55 -3.43 -6.60
N ARG A 20 -25.03 -2.46 -7.37
CA ARG A 20 -24.37 -2.68 -8.66
C ARG A 20 -22.96 -2.07 -8.67
N GLY A 21 -21.99 -2.87 -8.24
CA GLY A 21 -20.58 -2.50 -8.19
C GLY A 21 -19.95 -2.15 -9.55
N GLU A 22 -20.56 -2.52 -10.68
CA GLU A 22 -20.07 -2.18 -12.03
C GLU A 22 -19.98 -0.67 -12.27
N TYR A 23 -20.98 0.11 -11.83
CA TYR A 23 -20.96 1.56 -12.01
C TYR A 23 -19.85 2.21 -11.21
N LEU A 24 -19.59 1.69 -10.02
CA LEU A 24 -18.56 2.21 -9.14
C LEU A 24 -17.16 1.83 -9.63
N ALA A 25 -16.98 0.62 -10.18
CA ALA A 25 -15.75 0.22 -10.87
C ALA A 25 -15.41 1.20 -12.01
N ARG A 26 -16.36 1.48 -12.91
CA ARG A 26 -16.18 2.42 -14.03
C ARG A 26 -15.90 3.84 -13.57
N LEU A 27 -16.50 4.25 -12.44
CA LEU A 27 -16.21 5.53 -11.82
C LEU A 27 -14.76 5.57 -11.32
N PHE A 28 -14.29 4.54 -10.63
CA PHE A 28 -12.91 4.44 -10.15
C PHE A 28 -11.90 4.46 -11.27
N PHE A 29 -12.16 3.74 -12.35
CA PHE A 29 -11.29 3.72 -13.53
C PHE A 29 -11.17 5.12 -14.15
N ARG A 30 -12.29 5.81 -14.36
CA ARG A 30 -12.28 7.19 -14.87
C ARG A 30 -11.59 8.17 -13.91
N MET A 31 -11.85 8.05 -12.60
CA MET A 31 -11.20 8.89 -11.60
C MET A 31 -9.71 8.62 -11.42
N SER A 32 -9.25 7.41 -11.75
CA SER A 32 -7.83 7.06 -11.77
C SER A 32 -7.10 7.85 -12.86
N ARG A 33 -7.69 7.90 -14.06
CA ARG A 33 -7.10 8.53 -15.26
C ARG A 33 -7.28 10.05 -15.32
N VAL A 34 -8.33 10.58 -14.70
CA VAL A 34 -8.54 12.04 -14.61
C VAL A 34 -7.75 12.57 -13.41
N GLU A 35 -6.96 13.63 -13.62
CA GLU A 35 -6.35 14.41 -12.55
C GLU A 35 -7.43 15.20 -11.78
N LEU A 36 -8.23 14.48 -10.99
CA LEU A 36 -9.14 15.08 -10.03
C LEU A 36 -8.35 15.51 -8.79
N ALA A 37 -8.73 16.65 -8.22
CA ALA A 37 -8.18 17.14 -6.96
C ALA A 37 -8.20 16.01 -5.90
N GLY A 38 -7.06 15.80 -5.21
CA GLY A 38 -6.89 14.69 -4.26
C GLY A 38 -7.96 14.63 -3.17
N LYS A 39 -8.57 15.77 -2.81
CA LYS A 39 -9.71 15.86 -1.88
C LYS A 39 -10.94 15.10 -2.38
N ALA A 40 -11.30 15.25 -3.66
CA ALA A 40 -12.46 14.55 -4.24
C ALA A 40 -12.21 13.04 -4.30
N LYS A 41 -11.00 12.62 -4.68
CA LYS A 41 -10.58 11.21 -4.67
C LYS A 41 -10.65 10.64 -3.24
N HIS A 42 -10.23 11.41 -2.23
CA HIS A 42 -10.31 11.00 -0.83
C HIS A 42 -11.76 10.88 -0.33
N THR A 43 -12.62 11.85 -0.64
CA THR A 43 -14.04 11.80 -0.27
C THR A 43 -14.74 10.60 -0.89
N VAL A 44 -14.51 10.31 -2.18
CA VAL A 44 -15.08 9.14 -2.85
C VAL A 44 -14.61 7.85 -2.19
N LYS A 45 -13.31 7.72 -1.89
CA LYS A 45 -12.76 6.56 -1.16
C LYS A 45 -13.44 6.36 0.20
N GLN A 46 -13.55 7.43 1.00
CA GLN A 46 -14.17 7.37 2.32
C GLN A 46 -15.65 7.02 2.25
N VAL A 47 -16.39 7.60 1.30
CA VAL A 47 -17.81 7.31 1.11
C VAL A 47 -18.00 5.86 0.68
N THR A 48 -17.22 5.35 -0.28
CA THR A 48 -17.32 3.93 -0.66
C THR A 48 -16.98 3.00 0.51
N PHE A 49 -15.91 3.30 1.25
CA PHE A 49 -15.54 2.50 2.41
C PHE A 49 -16.64 2.49 3.48
N PHE A 50 -17.25 3.64 3.76
CA PHE A 50 -18.34 3.73 4.73
C PHE A 50 -19.63 3.06 4.23
N CYS A 51 -19.96 3.22 2.95
CA CYS A 51 -21.19 2.69 2.37
C CYS A 51 -21.19 1.17 2.19
N CYS A 52 -20.03 0.55 1.97
CA CYS A 52 -19.91 -0.88 1.71
C CYS A 52 -19.11 -1.65 2.78
N GLY A 53 -18.57 -0.95 3.79
CA GLY A 53 -17.75 -1.52 4.86
C GLY A 53 -18.53 -1.93 6.13
N GLN A 54 -19.85 -1.77 6.17
CA GLN A 54 -20.65 -2.39 7.24
C GLN A 54 -20.66 -3.92 7.04
N ARG A 55 -20.42 -4.67 8.12
CA ARG A 55 -20.25 -6.15 8.20
C ARG A 55 -21.26 -7.01 7.42
N CYS A 56 -22.38 -6.48 6.96
CA CYS A 56 -23.35 -7.19 6.11
C CYS A 56 -23.01 -7.20 4.61
N GLU A 57 -21.99 -6.46 4.14
CA GLU A 57 -21.73 -6.26 2.71
C GLU A 57 -20.32 -6.66 2.23
N GLU A 58 -19.59 -7.51 2.96
CA GLU A 58 -18.26 -7.98 2.54
C GLU A 58 -18.28 -8.58 1.12
N TYR A 59 -19.33 -9.34 0.80
CA TYR A 59 -19.55 -9.89 -0.54
C TYR A 59 -19.68 -8.81 -1.63
N LEU A 60 -20.32 -7.69 -1.33
CA LEU A 60 -20.50 -6.59 -2.29
C LEU A 60 -19.18 -5.84 -2.51
N MET A 61 -18.37 -5.65 -1.46
CA MET A 61 -17.00 -5.13 -1.59
C MET A 61 -16.12 -6.05 -2.45
N LEU A 62 -16.16 -7.36 -2.21
CA LEU A 62 -15.39 -8.32 -3.01
C LEU A 62 -15.84 -8.33 -4.47
N LYS A 63 -17.15 -8.26 -4.72
CA LYS A 63 -17.70 -8.11 -6.09
C LYS A 63 -17.25 -6.81 -6.74
N LEU A 64 -17.24 -5.70 -6.01
CA LEU A 64 -16.75 -4.42 -6.51
C LEU A 64 -15.28 -4.53 -6.93
N PHE A 65 -14.43 -5.13 -6.11
CA PHE A 65 -13.02 -5.35 -6.46
C PHE A 65 -12.89 -6.25 -7.70
N GLN A 66 -13.69 -7.32 -7.79
CA GLN A 66 -13.71 -8.17 -8.98
C GLN A 66 -14.03 -7.36 -10.24
N HIS A 67 -15.06 -6.50 -10.21
CA HIS A 67 -15.45 -5.70 -11.37
C HIS A 67 -14.40 -4.63 -11.69
N ALA A 68 -13.80 -4.00 -10.68
CA ALA A 68 -12.75 -3.01 -10.86
C ALA A 68 -11.47 -3.61 -11.47
N ILE A 69 -11.06 -4.80 -11.00
CA ILE A 69 -9.90 -5.52 -11.57
C ILE A 69 -10.18 -5.92 -13.02
N LEU A 70 -11.37 -6.46 -13.30
CA LEU A 70 -11.75 -6.84 -14.66
C LEU A 70 -11.78 -5.63 -15.60
N GLU A 71 -12.23 -4.47 -15.15
CA GLU A 71 -12.18 -3.26 -15.98
C GLU A 71 -10.75 -2.79 -16.23
N GLU A 72 -9.91 -2.75 -15.20
CA GLU A 72 -8.50 -2.34 -15.32
C GLU A 72 -7.76 -3.23 -16.34
N VAL A 73 -7.88 -4.56 -16.19
CA VAL A 73 -7.25 -5.55 -17.07
C VAL A 73 -7.79 -5.48 -18.49
N ARG A 74 -9.10 -5.25 -18.68
CA ARG A 74 -9.68 -5.11 -20.03
C ARG A 74 -9.24 -3.83 -20.74
N SER A 75 -8.85 -2.81 -19.98
CA SER A 75 -8.45 -1.52 -20.53
C SER A 75 -6.95 -1.43 -20.85
N ALA A 76 -6.13 -2.26 -20.20
CA ALA A 76 -4.69 -2.24 -20.35
C ALA A 76 -4.25 -2.97 -21.64
N PRO A 77 -3.40 -2.35 -22.47
CA PRO A 77 -2.90 -2.98 -23.69
C PRO A 77 -1.78 -4.00 -23.41
N THR A 78 -1.01 -3.80 -22.34
CA THR A 78 0.11 -4.66 -21.94
C THR A 78 0.00 -5.04 -20.47
N ILE A 79 0.57 -6.19 -20.09
CA ILE A 79 0.64 -6.64 -18.68
C ILE A 79 1.45 -5.66 -17.83
N ASP A 80 2.50 -5.07 -18.41
CA ASP A 80 3.38 -4.11 -17.73
C ASP A 80 2.61 -2.86 -17.27
N ASP A 81 1.71 -2.34 -18.11
CA ASP A 81 0.83 -1.22 -17.76
C ASP A 81 -0.08 -1.53 -16.56
N VAL A 82 -0.48 -2.79 -16.36
CA VAL A 82 -1.29 -3.20 -15.20
C VAL A 82 -0.46 -3.20 -13.92
N VAL A 83 0.83 -3.53 -14.01
CA VAL A 83 1.74 -3.57 -12.86
C VAL A 83 2.18 -2.15 -12.47
N GLU A 84 2.42 -1.28 -13.46
CA GLU A 84 2.78 0.12 -13.23
C GLU A 84 1.58 0.99 -12.86
N SER A 85 0.35 0.61 -13.23
CA SER A 85 -0.83 1.39 -12.87
C SER A 85 -1.03 1.40 -11.35
N HIS A 86 -1.38 2.57 -10.83
CA HIS A 86 -1.71 2.76 -9.42
C HIS A 86 -3.22 2.97 -9.26
N PRO A 87 -4.04 1.94 -9.49
CA PRO A 87 -5.48 2.11 -9.59
C PRO A 87 -6.10 2.44 -8.23
N MET A 88 -7.16 3.24 -8.26
CA MET A 88 -7.81 3.75 -7.06
C MET A 88 -8.35 2.64 -6.14
N PHE A 89 -8.86 1.55 -6.72
CA PHE A 89 -9.45 0.44 -5.96
C PHE A 89 -8.43 -0.26 -5.05
N LEU A 90 -7.14 -0.27 -5.43
CA LEU A 90 -6.07 -0.91 -4.65
C LEU A 90 -5.87 -0.22 -3.30
N SER A 91 -5.96 1.11 -3.26
CA SER A 91 -5.89 1.85 -2.00
C SER A 91 -7.03 1.47 -1.04
N ILE A 92 -8.24 1.26 -1.57
CA ILE A 92 -9.43 0.90 -0.81
C ILE A 92 -9.32 -0.55 -0.32
N ALA A 93 -8.89 -1.46 -1.20
CA ALA A 93 -8.63 -2.86 -0.86
C ALA A 93 -7.58 -2.98 0.25
N LEU A 94 -6.49 -2.23 0.18
CA LEU A 94 -5.48 -2.19 1.25
C LEU A 94 -6.06 -1.70 2.58
N GLN A 95 -6.90 -0.67 2.58
CA GLN A 95 -7.56 -0.18 3.80
C GLN A 95 -8.52 -1.22 4.39
N TYR A 96 -9.22 -1.96 3.54
CA TYR A 96 -10.11 -3.04 3.94
C TYR A 96 -9.35 -4.21 4.59
N VAL A 97 -8.24 -4.62 3.99
CA VAL A 97 -7.46 -5.81 4.40
C VAL A 97 -6.54 -5.52 5.61
N ARG A 98 -6.10 -4.27 5.80
CA ARG A 98 -5.17 -3.85 6.86
C ARG A 98 -5.53 -4.33 8.28
N PRO A 99 -6.74 -4.09 8.84
CA PRO A 99 -7.00 -4.37 10.25
C PRO A 99 -6.87 -5.85 10.61
N GLU A 100 -7.21 -6.76 9.70
CA GLU A 100 -7.14 -8.21 9.93
C GLU A 100 -5.76 -8.79 9.59
N GLN A 101 -5.12 -8.31 8.53
CA GLN A 101 -3.82 -8.85 8.10
C GLN A 101 -2.64 -8.25 8.85
N VAL A 102 -2.76 -7.05 9.44
CA VAL A 102 -1.64 -6.42 10.17
C VAL A 102 -1.28 -7.19 11.43
N SER A 103 -2.25 -7.78 12.15
CA SER A 103 -1.96 -8.63 13.31
C SER A 103 -1.19 -9.89 12.89
N TRP A 104 -1.68 -10.60 11.87
CA TRP A 104 -1.04 -11.81 11.34
C TRP A 104 0.37 -11.52 10.78
N LEU A 105 0.50 -10.45 10.00
CA LEU A 105 1.78 -10.03 9.42
C LEU A 105 2.77 -9.62 10.52
N ARG A 106 2.29 -8.93 11.56
CA ARG A 106 3.11 -8.56 12.71
C ARG A 106 3.60 -9.80 13.44
N GLU A 107 2.73 -10.76 13.75
CA GLU A 107 3.13 -11.99 14.44
C GLU A 107 4.17 -12.80 13.65
N THR A 108 4.00 -12.88 12.33
CA THR A 108 4.90 -13.65 11.46
C THR A 108 6.24 -12.92 11.24
N LEU A 109 6.19 -11.63 10.89
CA LEU A 109 7.41 -10.87 10.58
C LEU A 109 8.17 -10.41 11.82
N CYS A 110 7.51 -10.16 12.96
CA CYS A 110 8.20 -9.68 14.16
C CYS A 110 9.23 -10.70 14.63
N ASN A 111 8.90 -11.99 14.64
CA ASN A 111 9.85 -13.05 14.99
C ASN A 111 11.08 -13.07 14.06
N LEU A 112 10.87 -12.94 12.75
CA LEU A 112 11.95 -12.92 11.76
C LEU A 112 12.81 -11.66 11.89
N VAL A 113 12.18 -10.50 12.11
CA VAL A 113 12.87 -9.22 12.29
C VAL A 113 13.68 -9.23 13.58
N ASP A 114 13.13 -9.75 14.69
CA ASP A 114 13.84 -9.88 15.96
C ASP A 114 15.03 -10.85 15.85
N GLU A 115 14.91 -11.93 15.08
CA GLU A 115 16.02 -12.83 14.77
C GLU A 115 17.14 -12.12 13.99
N ILE A 116 16.79 -11.34 12.96
CA ILE A 116 17.76 -10.59 12.15
C ILE A 116 18.45 -9.50 12.98
N ILE A 117 17.70 -8.77 13.81
CA ILE A 117 18.24 -7.72 14.69
C ILE A 117 19.13 -8.32 15.79
N GLY A 118 18.78 -9.51 16.28
CA GLY A 118 19.54 -10.24 17.30
C GLY A 118 20.90 -10.76 16.81
N GLN A 119 21.18 -10.76 15.51
CA GLN A 119 22.46 -11.19 14.95
C GLN A 119 23.50 -10.05 14.98
N PRO A 120 24.50 -10.07 15.90
CA PRO A 120 25.46 -8.97 16.04
C PRO A 120 26.43 -8.85 14.86
N ALA A 121 26.49 -9.87 13.98
CA ALA A 121 27.35 -9.91 12.80
C ALA A 121 26.60 -9.67 11.48
N PHE A 122 25.28 -9.40 11.52
CA PHE A 122 24.50 -9.21 10.31
C PHE A 122 24.76 -7.83 9.70
N ASN A 123 25.36 -7.81 8.51
CA ASN A 123 25.56 -6.59 7.72
C ASN A 123 24.82 -6.75 6.38
N PRO A 124 23.68 -6.06 6.17
CA PRO A 124 22.89 -6.17 4.94
C PRO A 124 23.50 -5.41 3.74
N VAL A 125 24.70 -4.85 3.88
CA VAL A 125 25.38 -4.16 2.78
C VAL A 125 25.89 -5.16 1.76
N THR A 126 25.22 -5.22 0.62
CA THR A 126 25.62 -6.04 -0.55
C THR A 126 26.55 -5.27 -1.52
N ASP A 127 26.65 -3.95 -1.37
CA ASP A 127 27.50 -3.12 -2.23
C ASP A 127 29.00 -3.38 -1.98
N ARG A 128 29.69 -3.84 -3.02
CA ARG A 128 31.11 -4.21 -2.96
C ARG A 128 32.04 -3.05 -2.59
N VAL A 129 31.74 -1.84 -3.05
CA VAL A 129 32.57 -0.65 -2.79
C VAL A 129 32.44 -0.24 -1.33
N VAL A 130 31.24 -0.31 -0.77
CA VAL A 130 30.99 -0.01 0.65
C VAL A 130 31.67 -1.02 1.56
N ILE A 131 31.58 -2.32 1.23
CA ILE A 131 32.29 -3.40 1.97
C ILE A 131 33.79 -3.15 1.94
N TYR A 132 34.38 -2.89 0.77
CA TYR A 132 35.81 -2.69 0.63
C TYR A 132 36.32 -1.48 1.42
N ARG A 133 35.58 -0.37 1.38
CA ARG A 133 35.90 0.83 2.17
C ARG A 133 35.79 0.58 3.67
N ALA A 134 34.82 -0.22 4.12
CA ALA A 134 34.67 -0.58 5.52
C ALA A 134 35.87 -1.43 6.00
N VAL A 135 36.29 -2.42 5.23
CA VAL A 135 37.47 -3.25 5.51
C VAL A 135 38.74 -2.40 5.60
N ILE A 136 38.96 -1.50 4.64
CA ILE A 136 40.12 -0.59 4.67
C ILE A 136 40.10 0.32 5.91
N LYS A 137 38.93 0.86 6.27
CA LYS A 137 38.80 1.72 7.47
C LYS A 137 39.15 0.96 8.75
N VAL A 138 38.67 -0.28 8.87
CA VAL A 138 39.00 -1.17 9.99
C VAL A 138 40.50 -1.44 10.02
N GLN A 139 41.10 -1.80 8.88
CA GLN A 139 42.54 -2.05 8.79
C GLN A 139 43.38 -0.83 9.16
N ARG A 140 43.01 0.36 8.65
CA ARG A 140 43.68 1.63 9.00
C ARG A 140 43.62 1.96 10.49
N ARG A 141 42.51 1.64 11.17
CA ARG A 141 42.41 1.81 12.63
C ARG A 141 43.42 0.95 13.37
N TYR A 142 43.59 -0.32 12.96
CA TYR A 142 44.58 -1.20 13.57
C TYR A 142 46.02 -0.76 13.30
N THR A 143 46.33 -0.30 12.08
CA THR A 143 47.68 0.19 11.73
C THR A 143 48.04 1.49 12.45
N LEU A 144 47.08 2.39 12.69
CA LEU A 144 47.33 3.63 13.44
C LEU A 144 47.43 3.41 14.96
N ALA A 145 46.92 2.29 15.48
CA ALA A 145 47.02 1.94 16.90
C ALA A 145 48.35 1.24 17.28
N SER A 146 49.16 0.83 16.30
CA SER A 146 50.47 0.18 16.48
C SER A 146 51.45 0.82 15.48
N PRO A 147 52.16 1.93 15.78
CA PRO A 147 53.09 2.05 16.91
C PRO A 147 53.26 3.50 17.46
N ALA A 148 52.79 3.77 18.67
CA ALA A 148 53.28 4.90 19.48
C ALA A 148 54.24 4.44 20.61
N ALA A 149 54.65 3.18 20.60
CA ALA A 149 55.48 2.57 21.65
C ALA A 149 56.99 2.52 21.34
N ASN A 150 57.46 3.12 20.23
CA ASN A 150 58.88 3.01 19.82
C ASN A 150 59.48 4.32 19.29
N ARG A 151 59.23 5.44 19.98
CA ARG A 151 60.02 6.68 19.83
C ARG A 151 60.30 7.29 21.19
N SER A 152 61.13 6.60 21.98
CA SER A 152 61.89 7.20 23.07
C SER A 152 63.34 6.74 22.88
N LEU A 153 64.08 7.50 22.09
CA LEU A 153 65.54 7.61 22.13
C LEU A 153 65.86 9.09 21.95
#